data_AF-I6AW34-F1
#
_entry.id   AF-I6AW34-F1
#
_cell.length_a   1.000
_cell.length_b   1.000
_cell.length_c   1.000
_cell.angle_alpha   90.00
_cell.angle_beta   90.00
_cell.angle_gamma   90.00
#
_symmetry.space_group_name_H-M   'P 1'
#
loop_
_entity.id
_entity.type
_entity.pdbx_description
1 polymer ?
#
loop_
_entity_poly.entity_id
_entity_poly.type
_entity_poly.pdbx_seq_one_letter_code
_entity_poly.pdbx_strand_id
1 'polypeptide(L)'
;MILRRFRLLFRARGKANATGDTVSSNDTPGVLPDAPDGDLRPWIGVDLDGTLALHGGWRGAHTIGAPVPAMILRVRQWIAAGHRVKIMTARASVPACIPPLRDWLAKAGLPRELEITCAKDFLMIELWDDRAVQVAINRGQPVSGSVSRIRSLPAPFPLPGNS
;
A
#
# COMPACT_ATOMS: atom_id res chain seq x y z
N MET A 1 -31.43 -28.74 15.49
CA MET A 1 -30.31 -27.79 15.28
C MET A 1 -29.10 -28.30 16.05
N ILE A 2 -28.15 -28.88 15.32
CA ILE A 2 -27.05 -29.71 15.84
C ILE A 2 -25.87 -28.83 16.26
N LEU A 3 -25.52 -28.91 17.55
CA LEU A 3 -24.32 -28.32 18.15
C LEU A 3 -23.19 -29.36 18.07
N ARG A 4 -22.14 -29.12 17.27
CA ARG A 4 -20.94 -29.98 17.23
C ARG A 4 -19.79 -29.32 18.00
N ARG A 5 -19.52 -29.85 19.19
CA ARG A 5 -18.26 -29.68 19.93
C ARG A 5 -17.18 -30.54 19.26
N PHE A 6 -16.04 -29.93 18.91
CA PHE A 6 -14.85 -30.65 18.47
C PHE A 6 -13.94 -30.97 19.67
N ARG A 7 -13.49 -32.23 19.71
CA ARG A 7 -12.77 -32.86 20.82
C ARG A 7 -11.26 -32.77 20.56
N LEU A 8 -10.53 -32.27 21.55
CA LEU A 8 -9.07 -32.23 21.63
C LEU A 8 -8.52 -33.67 21.79
N LEU A 9 -7.45 -34.03 21.07
CA LEU A 9 -6.68 -35.23 21.36
C LEU A 9 -5.17 -34.92 21.26
N PHE A 10 -4.49 -35.01 22.40
CA PHE A 10 -3.03 -35.06 22.52
C PHE A 10 -2.58 -36.52 22.57
N ARG A 11 -1.46 -36.86 21.91
CA ARG A 11 -0.68 -38.05 22.23
C ARG A 11 0.82 -37.80 21.98
N ALA A 12 1.63 -38.33 22.88
CA ALA A 12 3.03 -37.96 23.11
C ALA A 12 4.07 -38.96 22.53
N ARG A 13 5.27 -38.39 22.28
CA ARG A 13 6.66 -38.90 22.39
C ARG A 13 7.18 -40.03 21.48
N GLY A 14 8.35 -39.75 20.89
CA GLY A 14 9.43 -40.69 20.56
C GLY A 14 10.75 -39.93 20.30
N LYS A 15 11.83 -40.25 21.03
CA LYS A 15 13.21 -39.77 20.80
C LYS A 15 14.00 -40.88 20.09
N ALA A 16 14.84 -40.53 19.12
CA ALA A 16 16.03 -41.31 18.73
C ALA A 16 17.10 -40.34 18.20
N ASN A 17 18.36 -40.63 18.55
CA ASN A 17 19.57 -39.87 18.22
C ASN A 17 20.39 -40.70 17.22
N ALA A 18 20.92 -40.09 16.16
CA ALA A 18 22.02 -40.65 15.37
C ALA A 18 22.76 -39.52 14.64
N THR A 19 24.07 -39.52 14.83
CA THR A 19 25.12 -38.67 14.25
C THR A 19 25.25 -38.83 12.73
N GLY A 20 25.50 -37.72 12.04
CA GLY A 20 25.89 -37.69 10.64
C GLY A 20 26.12 -36.26 10.16
N ASP A 21 27.39 -35.89 10.01
CA ASP A 21 27.83 -34.59 9.48
C ASP A 21 27.23 -34.34 8.10
N THR A 22 26.47 -33.25 7.95
CA THR A 22 26.05 -32.73 6.65
C THR A 22 26.11 -31.20 6.68
N VAL A 23 26.80 -30.66 5.68
CA VAL A 23 26.96 -29.23 5.40
C VAL A 23 25.58 -28.58 5.28
N SER A 24 25.28 -27.61 6.14
CA SER A 24 24.01 -26.86 6.08
C SER A 24 24.05 -25.85 4.94
N SER A 25 23.53 -26.25 3.78
CA SER A 25 23.21 -25.35 2.67
C SER A 25 22.01 -24.46 3.05
N ASN A 26 22.28 -23.35 3.73
CA ASN A 26 21.27 -22.30 4.00
C ASN A 26 21.25 -21.20 2.93
N ASP A 27 21.53 -21.53 1.66
CA ASP A 27 21.07 -20.70 0.54
C ASP A 27 19.63 -21.10 0.23
N THR A 28 18.69 -20.53 0.97
CA THR A 28 17.27 -20.60 0.57
C THR A 28 17.07 -19.60 -0.56
N PRO A 29 16.75 -20.03 -1.79
CA PRO A 29 16.45 -19.09 -2.86
C PRO A 29 15.09 -18.44 -2.59
N GLY A 30 15.08 -17.11 -2.43
CA GLY A 30 13.92 -16.29 -2.81
C GLY A 30 12.75 -16.20 -1.83
N VAL A 31 12.99 -16.08 -0.53
CA VAL A 31 11.95 -15.49 0.35
C VAL A 31 11.98 -13.98 0.10
N LEU A 32 10.97 -13.46 -0.61
CA LEU A 32 10.73 -12.02 -0.70
C LEU A 32 10.72 -11.47 0.74
N PRO A 33 11.43 -10.36 1.02
CA PRO A 33 11.54 -9.84 2.38
C PRO A 33 10.14 -9.68 2.97
N ASP A 34 9.98 -10.18 4.19
CA ASP A 34 8.71 -10.25 4.89
C ASP A 34 7.91 -8.97 4.68
N ALA A 35 6.66 -9.09 4.24
CA ALA A 35 5.74 -7.97 4.26
C ALA A 35 5.81 -7.36 5.69
N PRO A 36 5.88 -6.03 5.85
CA PRO A 36 6.09 -5.42 7.16
C PRO A 36 5.01 -5.80 8.19
N ASP A 37 3.88 -6.35 7.73
CA ASP A 37 2.74 -6.84 8.50
C ASP A 37 2.56 -8.38 8.47
N GLY A 38 3.44 -9.12 7.79
CA GLY A 38 3.36 -10.57 7.60
C GLY A 38 2.25 -11.06 6.67
N ASP A 39 1.41 -10.16 6.12
CA ASP A 39 0.36 -10.51 5.17
C ASP A 39 0.91 -10.49 3.74
N LEU A 40 1.12 -11.69 3.19
CA LEU A 40 1.69 -11.91 1.86
C LEU A 40 0.69 -11.71 0.70
N ARG A 41 -0.54 -11.25 0.98
CA ARG A 41 -1.53 -11.00 -0.08
C ARG A 41 -1.18 -9.75 -0.90
N PRO A 42 -1.33 -9.81 -2.24
CA PRO A 42 -1.16 -8.65 -3.09
C PRO A 42 -2.18 -7.56 -2.73
N TRP A 43 -1.81 -6.29 -2.91
CA TRP A 43 -2.65 -5.17 -2.55
C TRP A 43 -2.66 -4.05 -3.58
N ILE A 44 -3.77 -3.29 -3.56
CA ILE A 44 -4.01 -2.11 -4.39
C ILE A 44 -3.69 -0.87 -3.55
N GLY A 45 -2.75 -0.05 -4.00
CA GLY A 45 -2.44 1.24 -3.40
C GLY A 45 -3.32 2.34 -3.95
N VAL A 46 -3.87 3.16 -3.06
CA VAL A 46 -4.73 4.29 -3.44
C VAL A 46 -4.28 5.54 -2.73
N ASP A 47 -3.96 6.58 -3.49
CA ASP A 47 -3.63 7.89 -2.95
C ASP A 47 -4.87 8.61 -2.35
N LEU A 48 -4.59 9.58 -1.49
CA LEU A 48 -5.57 10.43 -0.85
C LEU A 48 -5.80 11.74 -1.61
N ASP A 49 -4.79 12.61 -1.65
CA ASP A 49 -4.94 14.03 -2.00
C ASP A 49 -4.90 14.25 -3.51
N GLY A 50 -6.08 14.38 -4.12
CA GLY A 50 -6.26 14.47 -5.57
C GLY A 50 -6.85 13.18 -6.15
N THR A 51 -6.90 12.12 -5.34
CA THR A 51 -7.35 10.78 -5.73
C THR A 51 -8.64 10.39 -5.00
N LEU A 52 -8.59 10.12 -3.69
CA LEU A 52 -9.78 9.84 -2.87
C LEU A 52 -10.48 11.10 -2.36
N ALA A 53 -9.72 12.18 -2.17
CA ALA A 53 -10.19 13.47 -1.69
C ALA A 53 -9.83 14.57 -2.68
N LEU A 54 -10.70 15.56 -2.85
CA LEU A 54 -10.39 16.75 -3.65
C LEU A 54 -9.17 17.48 -3.07
N HIS A 55 -8.20 17.81 -3.92
CA HIS A 55 -7.01 18.54 -3.50
C HIS A 55 -7.17 20.05 -3.69
N GLY A 56 -7.17 20.80 -2.59
CA GLY A 56 -7.21 22.27 -2.57
C GLY A 56 -5.94 22.92 -2.01
N GLY A 57 -4.83 22.18 -2.01
CA GLY A 57 -3.57 22.55 -1.37
C GLY A 57 -3.47 22.12 0.10
N TRP A 58 -2.23 22.06 0.61
CA TRP A 58 -1.96 21.68 2.00
C TRP A 58 -2.35 22.80 2.97
N ARG A 59 -3.15 22.46 3.98
CA ARG A 59 -3.60 23.37 5.05
C ARG A 59 -3.54 22.72 6.44
N GLY A 60 -2.64 21.77 6.62
CA GLY A 60 -2.47 21.01 7.86
C GLY A 60 -3.13 19.63 7.87
N ALA A 61 -2.79 18.85 8.90
CA ALA A 61 -3.11 17.42 9.01
C ALA A 61 -4.62 17.11 9.01
N HIS A 62 -5.43 17.97 9.65
CA HIS A 62 -6.88 17.80 9.77
C HIS A 62 -7.66 18.27 8.54
N THR A 63 -7.00 18.98 7.61
CA THR A 63 -7.65 19.52 6.42
C THR A 63 -7.47 18.54 5.27
N ILE A 64 -8.45 17.66 5.11
CA ILE A 64 -8.59 16.73 3.98
C ILE A 64 -9.86 17.14 3.21
N GLY A 65 -9.78 17.19 1.89
CA GLY A 65 -10.87 17.66 1.04
C GLY A 65 -12.10 16.74 1.03
N ALA A 66 -13.15 17.17 0.32
CA ALA A 66 -14.34 16.36 0.15
C ALA A 66 -14.03 15.05 -0.60
N PRO A 67 -14.72 13.93 -0.30
CA PRO A 67 -14.50 12.67 -1.01
C PRO A 67 -14.81 12.79 -2.51
N VAL A 68 -14.02 12.11 -3.34
CA VAL A 68 -14.27 11.93 -4.78
C VAL A 68 -15.21 10.72 -4.95
N PRO A 69 -16.52 10.90 -5.24
CA PRO A 69 -17.49 9.82 -5.10
C PRO A 69 -17.19 8.59 -5.97
N ALA A 70 -16.70 8.82 -7.19
CA ALA A 70 -16.33 7.74 -8.12
C ALA A 70 -15.19 6.87 -7.57
N MET A 71 -14.18 7.49 -6.93
CA MET A 71 -13.04 6.74 -6.38
C MET A 71 -13.42 6.02 -5.08
N ILE A 72 -14.26 6.64 -4.23
CA ILE A 72 -14.82 5.98 -3.05
C ILE A 72 -15.62 4.73 -3.44
N LEU A 73 -16.49 4.85 -4.46
CA LEU A 73 -17.28 3.71 -4.95
C LEU A 73 -16.37 2.57 -5.45
N ARG A 74 -15.32 2.91 -6.20
CA ARG A 74 -14.34 1.94 -6.69
C ARG A 74 -13.64 1.19 -5.55
N VAL A 75 -13.15 1.91 -4.53
CA VAL A 75 -12.51 1.27 -3.37
C VAL A 75 -13.49 0.36 -2.62
N ARG A 76 -14.74 0.79 -2.43
CA ARG A 76 -15.77 -0.04 -1.79
C ARG A 76 -16.03 -1.33 -2.57
N GLN A 77 -16.05 -1.27 -3.90
CA GLN A 77 -16.22 -2.46 -4.75
C GLN A 77 -15.05 -3.43 -4.59
N TRP A 78 -13.80 -2.94 -4.54
CA TRP A 78 -12.65 -3.81 -4.31
C TRP A 78 -12.68 -4.48 -2.95
N ILE A 79 -13.01 -3.73 -1.90
CA ILE A 79 -13.14 -4.28 -0.54
C ILE A 79 -14.25 -5.33 -0.50
N ALA A 80 -15.41 -5.05 -1.11
CA ALA A 80 -16.52 -5.99 -1.18
C ALA A 80 -16.19 -7.27 -1.96
N ALA A 81 -15.30 -7.18 -2.96
CA ALA A 81 -14.78 -8.32 -3.72
C ALA A 81 -13.65 -9.07 -2.98
N GLY A 82 -13.26 -8.63 -1.77
CA GLY A 82 -12.23 -9.29 -0.96
C GLY A 82 -10.78 -8.91 -1.33
N HIS A 83 -10.59 -7.88 -2.16
CA HIS A 83 -9.25 -7.36 -2.45
C HIS A 83 -8.69 -6.59 -1.27
N ARG A 84 -7.39 -6.73 -1.03
CA ARG A 84 -6.66 -5.94 -0.05
C ARG A 84 -6.36 -4.55 -0.63
N VAL A 85 -6.80 -3.51 0.05
CA VAL A 85 -6.59 -2.12 -0.34
C VAL A 85 -5.85 -1.40 0.76
N LYS A 86 -4.78 -0.68 0.41
CA LYS A 86 -4.06 0.21 1.33
C LYS A 86 -4.16 1.65 0.85
N ILE A 87 -4.28 2.58 1.78
CA ILE A 87 -4.13 4.01 1.50
C ILE A 87 -2.63 4.31 1.40
N MET A 88 -2.16 4.68 0.22
CA MET A 88 -0.78 5.04 -0.03
C MET A 88 -0.67 6.55 -0.23
N THR A 89 -0.24 7.29 0.79
CA THR A 89 -0.26 8.76 0.72
C THR A 89 0.96 9.40 1.37
N ALA A 90 1.41 10.53 0.82
CA ALA A 90 2.48 11.33 1.40
C ALA A 90 2.16 11.76 2.85
N ARG A 91 0.88 11.93 3.22
CA ARG A 91 0.50 12.24 4.61
C ARG A 91 1.01 11.21 5.61
N ALA A 92 1.11 9.95 5.20
CA ALA A 92 1.57 8.86 6.07
C ALA A 92 3.07 8.93 6.41
N SER A 93 3.85 9.79 5.74
CA SER A 93 5.22 10.10 6.14
C SER A 93 5.32 10.88 7.46
N VAL A 94 4.21 11.46 7.93
CA VAL A 94 4.11 12.19 9.19
C VAL A 94 3.12 11.47 10.10
N PRO A 95 3.57 10.82 11.20
CA PRO A 95 2.69 10.02 12.06
C PRO A 95 1.47 10.78 12.60
N ALA A 96 1.61 12.08 12.88
CA ALA A 96 0.51 12.94 13.35
C ALA A 96 -0.63 13.10 12.33
N CYS A 97 -0.43 12.80 11.05
CA CYS A 97 -1.47 12.84 10.02
C CYS A 97 -2.32 11.56 9.96
N ILE A 98 -1.89 10.46 10.59
CA ILE A 98 -2.59 9.17 10.53
C ILE A 98 -3.95 9.22 11.25
N PRO A 99 -4.08 9.72 12.50
CA PRO A 99 -5.38 9.75 13.17
C PRO A 99 -6.45 10.57 12.43
N PRO A 100 -6.17 11.81 11.96
CA PRO A 100 -7.14 12.58 11.18
C PRO A 100 -7.56 11.89 9.87
N LEU A 101 -6.62 11.20 9.22
CA LEU A 101 -6.91 10.42 8.02
C LEU A 101 -7.87 9.25 8.33
N ARG A 102 -7.66 8.51 9.42
CA ARG A 102 -8.58 7.44 9.83
C ARG A 102 -9.99 7.96 10.07
N ASP A 103 -10.12 9.11 10.74
CA ASP A 103 -11.43 9.73 10.98
C ASP A 103 -12.08 10.19 9.67
N TRP A 104 -11.29 10.68 8.71
CA TRP A 104 -11.78 11.04 7.38
C TRP A 104 -12.26 9.82 6.59
N LEU A 105 -11.52 8.69 6.63
CA LEU A 105 -11.93 7.44 5.98
C LEU A 105 -13.30 6.97 6.46
N ALA A 106 -13.51 6.97 7.79
CA ALA A 106 -14.79 6.59 8.39
C ALA A 106 -15.93 7.51 7.91
N LYS A 107 -15.70 8.83 7.89
CA LYS A 107 -16.68 9.82 7.38
C LYS A 107 -16.97 9.66 5.89
N ALA A 108 -15.98 9.24 5.10
CA ALA A 108 -16.12 8.97 3.67
C ALA A 108 -16.80 7.62 3.38
N GLY A 109 -17.15 6.83 4.41
CA GLY A 109 -17.80 5.52 4.25
C GLY A 109 -16.84 4.37 3.92
N LEU A 110 -15.56 4.50 4.28
CA LEU A 110 -14.55 3.46 4.18
C LEU A 110 -14.17 2.92 5.58
N PRO A 111 -13.65 1.68 5.69
CA PRO A 111 -13.21 1.15 6.98
C PRO A 111 -12.11 2.03 7.59
N ARG A 112 -12.26 2.35 8.89
CA ARG A 112 -11.32 3.18 9.63
C ARG A 112 -9.96 2.49 9.78
N GLU A 113 -9.97 1.17 9.78
CA GLU A 113 -8.85 0.27 10.03
C GLU A 113 -8.05 -0.05 8.76
N LEU A 114 -8.42 0.51 7.60
CA LEU A 114 -7.62 0.35 6.38
C LEU A 114 -6.14 0.64 6.67
N GLU A 115 -5.29 -0.17 6.06
CA GLU A 115 -3.84 -0.02 6.15
C GLU A 115 -3.45 1.31 5.48
N ILE A 116 -2.55 2.05 6.12
CA ILE A 116 -2.08 3.35 5.64
C ILE A 116 -0.55 3.30 5.60
N THR A 117 0.03 3.66 4.47
CA THR A 117 1.49 3.66 4.26
C THR A 117 1.91 4.81 3.35
N CYS A 118 3.18 5.19 3.39
CA CYS A 118 3.82 6.02 2.36
C CYS A 118 4.88 5.24 1.57
N ALA A 119 5.02 3.94 1.82
CA ALA A 119 6.05 3.08 1.22
C ALA A 119 5.42 1.96 0.38
N LYS A 120 6.02 1.70 -0.79
CA LYS A 120 5.70 0.55 -1.64
C LYS A 120 6.47 -0.67 -1.16
N ASP A 121 5.86 -1.84 -1.31
CA ASP A 121 6.50 -3.14 -1.17
C ASP A 121 6.31 -3.99 -2.44
N PHE A 122 6.85 -5.22 -2.43
CA PHE A 122 6.76 -6.16 -3.55
C PHE A 122 5.35 -6.70 -3.82
N LEU A 123 4.43 -6.55 -2.86
CA LEU A 123 3.05 -7.04 -2.95
C LEU A 123 2.09 -6.01 -3.53
N MET A 124 2.53 -4.76 -3.73
CA MET A 124 1.73 -3.75 -4.42
C MET A 124 1.64 -4.06 -5.91
N ILE A 125 0.47 -4.50 -6.35
CA ILE A 125 0.21 -4.88 -7.75
C ILE A 125 -0.34 -3.74 -8.60
N GLU A 126 -0.94 -2.74 -7.97
CA GLU A 126 -1.61 -1.64 -8.66
C GLU A 126 -1.56 -0.37 -7.81
N LEU A 127 -1.43 0.80 -8.44
CA LEU A 127 -1.42 2.11 -7.80
C LEU A 127 -2.37 3.06 -8.51
N TRP A 128 -3.29 3.65 -7.75
CA TRP A 128 -4.18 4.72 -8.18
C TRP A 128 -3.73 6.03 -7.53
N ASP A 129 -3.26 6.97 -8.34
CA ASP A 129 -2.67 8.23 -7.88
C ASP A 129 -2.78 9.30 -9.00
N ASP A 130 -3.23 10.51 -8.68
CA ASP A 130 -3.43 11.62 -9.64
C ASP A 130 -2.13 12.17 -10.25
N ARG A 131 -0.98 11.79 -9.68
CA ARG A 131 0.37 12.22 -10.09
C ARG A 131 1.16 11.09 -10.74
N ALA A 132 0.69 9.85 -10.68
CA ALA A 132 1.39 8.73 -11.28
C ALA A 132 1.39 8.82 -12.82
N VAL A 133 2.57 8.63 -13.41
CA VAL A 133 2.76 8.46 -14.85
C VAL A 133 3.18 7.02 -15.08
N GLN A 134 2.33 6.21 -15.71
CA GLN A 134 2.67 4.83 -16.01
C GLN A 134 3.78 4.79 -17.06
N VAL A 135 4.79 3.95 -16.83
CA VAL A 135 5.89 3.72 -17.75
C VAL A 135 5.76 2.33 -18.36
N ALA A 136 6.01 2.21 -19.67
CA ALA A 136 6.10 0.93 -20.35
C ALA A 136 7.27 0.11 -19.76
N ILE A 137 6.97 -1.13 -19.35
CA ILE A 137 7.91 -2.01 -18.64
C ILE A 137 9.23 -2.09 -19.40
N ASN A 138 10.33 -1.77 -18.71
CA ASN A 138 11.70 -1.82 -19.22
C ASN A 138 12.01 -0.88 -20.40
N ARG A 139 11.16 0.12 -20.67
CA ARG A 139 11.41 1.03 -21.80
C ARG A 139 11.59 2.50 -21.43
N GLY A 140 11.15 2.92 -20.24
CA GLY A 140 11.27 4.32 -19.80
C GLY A 140 10.34 5.31 -20.51
N GLN A 141 9.55 4.87 -21.49
CA GLN A 141 8.54 5.73 -22.13
C GLN A 141 7.21 5.69 -21.35
N PRO A 142 6.52 6.83 -21.19
CA PRO A 142 5.19 6.84 -20.61
C PRO A 142 4.18 6.10 -21.50
N VAL A 143 3.21 5.44 -20.88
CA VAL A 143 2.05 4.89 -21.59
C VAL A 143 1.21 6.04 -22.16
N SER A 144 0.67 5.84 -23.37
CA SER A 144 -0.15 6.83 -24.07
C SER A 144 -1.26 7.39 -23.17
N GLY A 145 -1.45 8.72 -23.21
CA GLY A 145 -2.43 9.43 -22.38
C GLY A 145 -1.92 9.87 -21.00
N SER A 146 -0.76 9.38 -20.53
CA SER A 146 -0.18 9.87 -19.28
C SER A 146 0.44 11.26 -19.45
N VAL A 147 0.15 12.18 -18.53
CA VAL A 147 0.64 13.57 -18.59
C VAL A 147 1.75 13.78 -17.57
N SER A 148 2.96 14.07 -18.06
CA SER A 148 4.08 14.47 -17.19
C SER A 148 3.99 15.95 -16.83
N ARG A 149 3.83 16.24 -15.53
CA ARG A 149 3.81 17.61 -14.99
C ARG A 149 5.16 18.33 -15.09
N ILE A 150 6.26 17.61 -15.34
CA ILE A 150 7.59 18.21 -15.53
C ILE A 150 7.61 19.14 -16.74
N ARG A 151 6.87 18.81 -17.81
CA ARG A 151 6.83 19.61 -19.05
C ARG A 151 6.15 20.97 -18.88
N SER A 152 5.33 21.12 -17.85
CA SER A 152 4.67 22.39 -17.50
C SER A 152 5.44 23.20 -16.47
N LEU A 153 6.55 22.68 -15.93
CA LEU A 153 7.38 23.46 -15.02
C LEU A 153 8.16 24.52 -15.81
N PRO A 154 8.39 25.71 -15.22
CA PRO A 154 9.34 26.66 -15.79
C PRO A 154 10.73 25.98 -15.93
N ALA A 155 11.55 26.49 -16.85
CA ALA A 155 12.92 26.02 -17.03
C ALA A 155 13.63 25.92 -15.67
N PRO A 156 14.50 24.91 -15.47
CA PRO A 156 15.11 24.64 -14.18
C PRO A 156 15.74 25.91 -13.60
N PHE A 157 15.67 26.01 -12.26
CA PHE A 157 16.38 27.03 -11.49
C PHE A 157 17.81 27.14 -12.05
N PRO A 158 18.33 28.34 -12.35
CA PRO A 158 19.69 28.48 -12.86
C PRO A 158 20.61 27.74 -11.88
N LEU A 159 21.40 26.81 -12.41
CA LEU A 159 22.42 26.14 -11.62
C LEU A 159 23.29 27.24 -11.00
N PRO A 160 23.62 27.19 -9.70
CA PRO A 160 24.55 28.15 -9.12
C PRO A 160 25.82 28.11 -9.96
N GLY A 161 26.16 29.24 -10.58
CA GLY A 161 27.32 29.35 -11.45
C GLY A 161 28.57 28.92 -10.70
N ASN A 162 29.41 28.11 -11.34
CA ASN A 162 30.74 27.82 -10.83
C ASN A 162 31.50 29.15 -10.69
N SER A 163 31.61 29.63 -9.45
CA SER A 163 32.60 30.60 -9.00
C SER A 163 33.90 29.89 -8.64
#